data_AF-E8RQZ2-F1
#
_entry.id   AF-E8RQZ2-F1
#
_cell.length_a   1.000
_cell.length_b   1.000
_cell.length_c   1.000
_cell.angle_alpha   90.00
_cell.angle_beta   90.00
_cell.angle_gamma   90.00
#
_symmetry.space_group_name_H-M   'P 1'
#
loop_
_entity.id
_entity.type
_entity.pdbx_description
1 polymer ?
#
loop_
_entity_poly.entity_id
_entity_poly.type
_entity_poly.pdbx_seq_one_letter_code
_entity_poly.pdbx_strand_id
1 'polypeptide(L)'
;MKFFRISAALAGSILVAAFSAQSALAIPFKGEGASIWMARTQQFVEATTGEGLTNEGLFERQKMACQGISGELFKIGGVVPIWAAESHRSFCRGVDGFYSKRNLRKACGDFKSAIGYLENAKPEKAPQDVVATADKFRKTLEFVLTEVKKEDLC
;
A
#
# COMPACT_ATOMS: atom_id res chain seq x y z
N MET A 1 11.87 49.51 -53.69
CA MET A 1 12.72 49.12 -52.53
C MET A 1 11.83 48.85 -51.33
N LYS A 2 12.08 47.73 -50.63
CA LYS A 2 11.79 47.44 -49.20
C LYS A 2 10.31 47.40 -48.77
N PHE A 3 9.74 46.21 -48.49
CA PHE A 3 9.71 45.50 -47.17
C PHE A 3 9.16 46.43 -46.07
N PHE A 4 8.07 46.13 -45.36
CA PHE A 4 7.98 45.05 -44.37
C PHE A 4 6.50 44.79 -43.96
N ARG A 5 6.14 43.51 -43.86
CA ARG A 5 5.09 42.99 -42.94
C ARG A 5 5.69 42.95 -41.52
N ILE A 6 4.86 43.09 -40.47
CA ILE A 6 5.00 42.69 -39.04
C ILE A 6 3.87 43.45 -38.28
N SER A 7 3.03 42.92 -37.39
CA SER A 7 3.18 41.94 -36.29
C SER A 7 1.89 41.12 -36.16
N ALA A 8 1.93 39.78 -36.12
CA ALA A 8 2.28 38.93 -34.97
C ALA A 8 1.31 39.09 -33.80
N ALA A 9 0.28 38.24 -33.82
CA ALA A 9 -0.72 38.09 -32.78
C ALA A 9 -0.20 37.24 -31.62
N LEU A 10 -0.71 37.59 -30.44
CA LEU A 10 -0.64 36.97 -29.12
C LEU A 10 -0.30 35.47 -29.11
N ALA A 11 0.72 35.10 -28.36
CA ALA A 11 0.80 33.81 -27.68
C ALA A 11 1.15 34.09 -26.22
N GLY A 12 0.12 34.02 -25.37
CA GLY A 12 0.21 34.28 -23.94
C GLY A 12 1.09 33.26 -23.23
N SER A 13 1.88 33.77 -22.31
CA SER A 13 2.65 33.03 -21.32
C SER A 13 1.74 32.16 -20.45
N ILE A 14 2.06 30.86 -20.35
CA ILE A 14 1.66 30.03 -19.20
C ILE A 14 2.93 29.54 -18.55
N LEU A 15 3.33 30.24 -17.49
CA LEU A 15 4.28 29.76 -16.49
C LEU A 15 3.64 28.56 -15.78
N VAL A 16 4.06 27.34 -16.15
CA VAL A 16 3.82 26.16 -15.32
C VAL A 16 4.76 26.27 -14.12
N ALA A 17 4.31 26.93 -13.06
CA ALA A 17 4.92 26.80 -11.75
C ALA A 17 4.68 25.36 -11.28
N ALA A 18 5.68 24.51 -11.48
CA ALA A 18 5.69 23.16 -10.93
C ALA A 18 5.69 23.26 -9.41
N PHE A 19 4.50 23.10 -8.84
CA PHE A 19 4.20 22.99 -7.43
C PHE A 19 4.98 21.79 -6.87
N SER A 20 6.22 22.01 -6.42
CA SER A 20 6.92 21.04 -5.58
C SER A 20 6.37 21.22 -4.17
N ALA A 21 5.16 20.70 -3.95
CA ALA A 21 4.68 20.41 -2.62
C ALA A 21 5.56 19.31 -2.05
N GLN A 22 6.70 19.69 -1.48
CA GLN A 22 7.52 18.83 -0.65
C GLN A 22 6.58 18.27 0.42
N SER A 23 6.23 16.99 0.32
CA SER A 23 5.45 16.30 1.34
C SER A 23 6.32 16.19 2.58
N ALA A 24 6.33 17.23 3.42
CA ALA A 24 7.29 17.47 4.49
C ALA A 24 7.20 16.50 5.69
N LEU A 25 6.55 15.34 5.55
CA LEU A 25 6.37 14.38 6.65
C LEU A 25 6.55 12.90 6.25
N ALA A 26 6.92 12.60 4.99
CA ALA A 26 7.22 11.22 4.63
C ALA A 26 8.63 10.86 5.12
N ILE A 27 8.71 10.13 6.24
CA ILE A 27 9.96 9.45 6.61
C ILE A 27 10.29 8.49 5.47
N PRO A 28 11.41 8.67 4.74
CA PRO A 28 11.81 7.71 3.72
C PRO A 28 12.20 6.39 4.38
N PHE A 29 12.23 5.31 3.61
CA PHE A 29 12.90 4.09 4.06
C PHE A 29 14.36 4.40 4.40
N LYS A 30 14.85 3.85 5.51
CA LYS A 30 16.24 4.00 5.97
C LYS A 30 16.87 2.63 6.18
N GLY A 31 18.15 2.49 5.86
CA GLY A 31 18.90 1.24 6.03
C GLY A 31 18.14 0.05 5.43
N GLU A 32 17.98 -1.00 6.23
CA GLU A 32 17.28 -2.25 5.85
C GLU A 32 15.74 -2.15 5.91
N GLY A 33 15.16 -0.97 6.19
CA GLY A 33 13.71 -0.83 6.34
C GLY A 33 12.92 -1.27 5.10
N ALA A 34 13.44 -0.99 3.90
CA ALA A 34 12.79 -1.39 2.65
C ALA A 34 12.78 -2.90 2.46
N SER A 35 13.93 -3.57 2.67
CA SER A 35 14.05 -5.01 2.52
C SER A 35 13.23 -5.76 3.58
N ILE A 36 13.23 -5.32 4.83
CA ILE A 36 12.40 -5.91 5.89
C ILE A 36 10.92 -5.79 5.55
N TRP A 37 10.48 -4.58 5.16
CA TRP A 37 9.08 -4.36 4.79
C TRP A 37 8.66 -5.22 3.59
N MET A 38 9.48 -5.28 2.54
CA MET A 38 9.20 -6.08 1.35
C MET A 38 9.17 -7.58 1.66
N ALA A 39 10.13 -8.09 2.44
CA ALA A 39 10.16 -9.49 2.83
C ALA A 39 8.89 -9.88 3.60
N ARG A 40 8.45 -9.03 4.53
CA ARG A 40 7.20 -9.24 5.27
C ARG A 40 5.97 -9.16 4.35
N THR A 41 5.93 -8.18 3.45
CA THR A 41 4.84 -8.07 2.46
C THR A 41 4.75 -9.31 1.58
N GLN A 42 5.88 -9.86 1.16
CA GLN A 42 5.91 -11.08 0.35
C GLN A 42 5.34 -12.29 1.12
N GLN A 43 5.62 -12.41 2.42
CA GLN A 43 4.97 -13.44 3.27
C GLN A 43 3.45 -13.27 3.34
N PHE A 44 2.95 -12.04 3.43
CA PHE A 44 1.49 -11.79 3.43
C PHE A 44 0.84 -12.16 2.09
N VAL A 45 1.52 -11.86 0.98
CA VAL A 45 1.04 -12.23 -0.35
C VAL A 45 1.00 -13.75 -0.50
N GLU A 46 2.06 -14.45 -0.12
CA GLU A 46 2.13 -15.93 -0.16
C GLU A 46 1.06 -16.59 0.71
N ALA A 47 0.82 -16.04 1.91
CA ALA A 47 -0.24 -16.50 2.80
C ALA A 47 -1.65 -16.31 2.21
N THR A 48 -1.79 -15.46 1.20
CA THR A 48 -3.06 -15.13 0.56
C THR A 48 -3.26 -15.80 -0.81
N THR A 49 -2.19 -16.09 -1.54
CA THR A 49 -2.26 -16.60 -2.93
C THR A 49 -1.62 -17.98 -3.14
N GLY A 50 -1.09 -18.62 -2.09
CA GLY A 50 -0.49 -19.95 -2.19
C GLY A 50 -1.43 -21.03 -2.74
N GLU A 51 -0.87 -22.01 -3.45
CA GLU A 51 -1.64 -23.13 -3.99
C GLU A 51 -2.36 -23.93 -2.88
N GLY A 52 -3.53 -24.48 -3.22
CA GLY A 52 -4.35 -25.30 -2.32
C GLY A 52 -5.08 -24.54 -1.20
N LEU A 53 -5.24 -23.23 -1.34
CA LEU A 53 -5.97 -22.40 -0.39
C LEU A 53 -7.48 -22.64 -0.47
N THR A 54 -8.05 -23.24 0.57
CA THR A 54 -9.49 -23.22 0.83
C THR A 54 -9.85 -21.96 1.64
N ASN A 55 -11.11 -21.51 1.56
CA ASN A 55 -11.57 -20.32 2.30
C ASN A 55 -11.39 -20.49 3.83
N GLU A 56 -11.51 -21.72 4.35
CA GLU A 56 -11.26 -22.03 5.76
C GLU A 56 -9.77 -21.94 6.15
N GLY A 57 -8.85 -22.26 5.24
CA GLY A 57 -7.40 -22.19 5.49
C GLY A 57 -6.77 -20.81 5.27
N LEU A 58 -7.47 -19.91 4.58
CA LEU A 58 -6.97 -18.59 4.21
C LEU A 58 -6.62 -17.72 5.42
N PHE A 59 -7.60 -17.51 6.30
CA PHE A 59 -7.40 -16.62 7.44
C PHE A 59 -6.46 -17.20 8.50
N GLU A 60 -6.36 -18.53 8.62
CA GLU A 60 -5.35 -19.17 9.47
C GLU A 60 -3.92 -18.93 8.94
N ARG A 61 -3.69 -19.12 7.63
CA ARG A 61 -2.39 -18.82 7.01
C ARG A 61 -2.01 -17.35 7.14
N GLN A 62 -2.95 -16.45 6.88
CA GLN A 62 -2.73 -15.01 7.07
C GLN A 62 -2.46 -14.67 8.54
N LYS A 63 -3.16 -15.32 9.49
CA LYS A 63 -2.95 -15.13 10.92
C LYS A 63 -1.56 -15.57 11.36
N MET A 64 -1.07 -16.70 10.83
CA MET A 64 0.31 -17.14 11.04
C MET A 64 1.32 -16.13 10.49
N ALA A 65 1.10 -15.59 9.29
CA ALA A 65 1.98 -14.59 8.71
C ALA A 65 2.02 -13.28 9.54
N CYS A 66 0.93 -12.94 10.22
CA CYS A 66 0.84 -11.79 11.13
C CYS A 66 1.51 -11.99 12.49
N GLN A 67 2.00 -13.19 12.83
CA GLN A 67 2.69 -13.42 14.09
C GLN A 67 3.97 -12.57 14.20
N GLY A 68 4.17 -11.96 15.36
CA GLY A 68 5.34 -11.12 15.65
C GLY A 68 5.31 -9.71 15.04
N ILE A 69 4.26 -9.34 14.28
CA ILE A 69 4.21 -8.04 13.58
C ILE A 69 4.33 -6.84 14.52
N SER A 70 3.75 -6.89 15.72
CA SER A 70 3.86 -5.78 16.69
C SER A 70 5.30 -5.55 17.14
N GLY A 71 6.06 -6.63 17.37
CA GLY A 71 7.47 -6.56 17.73
C GLY A 71 8.35 -6.12 16.56
N GLU A 72 8.02 -6.54 15.34
CA GLU A 72 8.69 -6.07 14.13
C GLU A 72 8.44 -4.58 13.89
N LEU A 73 7.19 -4.12 13.91
CA LEU A 73 6.82 -2.71 13.76
C LEU A 73 7.49 -1.82 14.81
N PHE A 74 7.69 -2.32 16.02
CA PHE A 74 8.47 -1.63 17.05
C PHE A 74 9.95 -1.50 16.65
N LYS A 75 10.58 -2.59 16.18
CA LYS A 75 11.99 -2.61 15.75
C LYS A 75 12.24 -1.75 14.51
N ILE A 76 11.30 -1.73 13.56
CA ILE A 76 11.43 -0.96 12.32
C ILE A 76 10.85 0.46 12.43
N GLY A 77 10.42 0.86 13.63
CA GLY A 77 9.95 2.21 13.90
C GLY A 77 11.00 3.25 13.50
N GLY A 78 10.60 4.22 12.67
CA GLY A 78 11.49 5.30 12.21
C GLY A 78 12.45 4.94 11.07
N VAL A 79 12.49 3.68 10.63
CA VAL A 79 13.21 3.23 9.42
C VAL A 79 12.30 2.84 8.25
N VAL A 80 10.98 2.74 8.49
CA VAL A 80 9.97 2.65 7.44
C VAL A 80 9.01 3.86 7.50
N PRO A 81 8.46 4.29 6.35
CA PRO A 81 7.40 5.30 6.32
C PRO A 81 6.15 4.86 7.09
N ILE A 82 5.39 5.82 7.62
CA ILE A 82 4.14 5.55 8.37
C ILE A 82 3.15 4.73 7.52
N TRP A 83 2.99 5.07 6.24
CA TRP A 83 2.07 4.32 5.36
C TRP A 83 2.48 2.84 5.23
N ALA A 84 3.78 2.55 5.20
CA ALA A 84 4.30 1.20 5.08
C ALA A 84 3.98 0.39 6.34
N ALA A 85 4.24 0.98 7.52
CA ALA A 85 3.88 0.38 8.80
C ALA A 85 2.36 0.19 8.99
N GLU A 86 1.56 1.20 8.63
CA GLU A 86 0.12 1.15 8.80
C GLU A 86 -0.58 0.21 7.81
N SER A 87 0.00 -0.03 6.63
CA SER A 87 -0.50 -1.06 5.70
C SER A 87 -0.43 -2.46 6.33
N HIS A 88 0.71 -2.83 6.94
CA HIS A 88 0.89 -4.12 7.63
C HIS A 88 -0.02 -4.24 8.85
N ARG A 89 -0.10 -3.17 9.66
CA ARG A 89 -0.94 -3.12 10.86
C ARG A 89 -2.43 -3.28 10.52
N SER A 90 -2.90 -2.56 9.51
CA SER A 90 -4.30 -2.61 9.07
C SER A 90 -4.62 -3.97 8.46
N PHE A 91 -3.72 -4.54 7.66
CA PHE A 91 -3.87 -5.91 7.17
C PHE A 91 -4.07 -6.90 8.32
N CYS A 92 -3.15 -6.92 9.30
CA CYS A 92 -3.25 -7.88 10.40
C CYS A 92 -4.48 -7.67 11.30
N ARG A 93 -4.98 -6.43 11.45
CA ARG A 93 -6.27 -6.18 12.13
C ARG A 93 -7.45 -6.77 11.35
N GLY A 94 -7.43 -6.65 10.02
CA GLY A 94 -8.43 -7.26 9.15
C GLY A 94 -8.43 -8.78 9.27
N VAL A 95 -7.25 -9.40 9.20
CA VAL A 95 -7.06 -10.85 9.41
C VAL A 95 -7.63 -11.29 10.76
N ASP A 96 -7.33 -10.58 11.84
CA ASP A 96 -7.83 -10.91 13.18
C ASP A 96 -9.37 -10.85 13.27
N GLY A 97 -9.98 -9.88 12.59
CA GLY A 97 -11.43 -9.76 12.52
C GLY A 97 -12.09 -10.94 11.79
N PHE A 98 -11.55 -11.35 10.64
CA PHE A 98 -12.03 -12.53 9.91
C PHE A 98 -11.76 -13.83 10.67
N TYR A 99 -10.56 -13.99 11.22
CA TYR A 99 -10.17 -15.18 11.97
C TYR A 99 -11.06 -15.41 13.20
N SER A 100 -11.28 -14.35 13.99
CA SER A 100 -12.13 -14.42 15.17
C SER A 100 -13.63 -14.46 14.84
N LYS A 101 -14.00 -14.29 13.57
CA LYS A 101 -15.38 -14.10 13.10
C LYS A 101 -16.12 -12.98 13.86
N ARG A 102 -15.38 -11.95 14.30
CA ARG A 102 -15.93 -10.80 15.05
C ARG A 102 -15.86 -9.54 14.21
N ASN A 103 -17.02 -8.86 14.11
CA ASN A 103 -17.14 -7.56 13.47
C ASN A 103 -16.52 -7.54 12.05
N LEU A 104 -17.01 -8.46 11.19
CA LEU A 104 -16.52 -8.64 9.82
C LEU A 104 -16.53 -7.35 9.01
N ARG A 105 -17.53 -6.49 9.21
CA ARG A 105 -17.59 -5.16 8.59
C ARG A 105 -16.37 -4.30 8.92
N LYS A 106 -15.90 -4.34 10.17
CA LYS A 106 -14.68 -3.64 10.59
C LYS A 106 -13.45 -4.31 9.95
N ALA A 107 -13.41 -5.64 9.88
CA ALA A 107 -12.33 -6.37 9.22
C ALA A 107 -12.17 -5.96 7.74
N CYS A 108 -13.30 -5.84 7.02
CA CYS A 108 -13.34 -5.29 5.67
C CYS A 108 -12.84 -3.84 5.61
N GLY A 109 -13.18 -3.04 6.61
CA GLY A 109 -12.69 -1.67 6.77
C GLY A 109 -11.17 -1.61 6.94
N ASP A 110 -10.60 -2.49 7.78
CA ASP A 110 -9.16 -2.61 8.02
C ASP A 110 -8.40 -3.05 6.74
N PHE A 111 -8.95 -3.97 5.94
CA PHE A 111 -8.38 -4.29 4.61
C PHE A 111 -8.44 -3.12 3.63
N LYS A 112 -9.55 -2.36 3.60
CA LYS A 112 -9.64 -1.13 2.79
C LYS A 112 -8.63 -0.07 3.24
N SER A 113 -8.42 0.08 4.55
CA SER A 113 -7.39 0.97 5.08
C SER A 113 -6.00 0.53 4.66
N ALA A 114 -5.69 -0.77 4.70
CA ALA A 114 -4.42 -1.29 4.21
C ALA A 114 -4.17 -0.94 2.73
N ILE A 115 -5.18 -1.11 1.87
CA ILE A 115 -5.15 -0.69 0.46
C ILE A 115 -4.86 0.82 0.35
N GLY A 116 -5.60 1.67 1.06
CA GLY A 116 -5.39 3.11 1.02
C GLY A 116 -3.99 3.54 1.48
N TYR A 117 -3.38 2.82 2.42
CA TYR A 117 -1.98 3.05 2.79
C TYR A 117 -1.01 2.65 1.66
N LEU A 118 -1.23 1.51 0.98
CA LEU A 118 -0.39 1.05 -0.12
C LEU A 118 -0.42 1.97 -1.35
N GLU A 119 -1.51 2.72 -1.56
CA GLU A 119 -1.59 3.75 -2.61
C GLU A 119 -0.60 4.92 -2.41
N ASN A 120 0.00 5.04 -1.22
CA ASN A 120 1.05 6.02 -0.95
C ASN A 120 2.44 5.57 -1.42
N ALA A 121 2.61 4.30 -1.84
CA ALA A 121 3.82 3.81 -2.46
C ALA A 121 3.93 4.34 -3.89
N LYS A 122 4.59 5.49 -4.04
CA LYS A 122 4.80 6.16 -5.33
C LYS A 122 6.30 6.26 -5.67
N PRO A 123 6.70 6.28 -6.95
CA PRO A 123 8.10 6.36 -7.36
C PRO A 123 8.85 7.57 -6.77
N GLU A 124 8.15 8.66 -6.46
CA GLU A 124 8.76 9.86 -5.87
C GLU A 124 9.01 9.72 -4.36
N LYS A 125 8.46 8.69 -3.72
CA LYS A 125 8.46 8.49 -2.26
C LYS A 125 9.10 7.18 -1.82
N ALA A 126 9.31 6.24 -2.73
CA ALA A 126 9.83 4.91 -2.43
C ALA A 126 10.63 4.33 -3.61
N PRO A 127 11.60 3.44 -3.32
CA PRO A 127 12.26 2.63 -4.34
C PRO A 127 11.28 1.87 -5.23
N GLN A 128 11.65 1.63 -6.50
CA GLN A 128 10.75 1.04 -7.50
C GLN A 128 10.29 -0.38 -7.14
N ASP A 129 11.16 -1.18 -6.53
CA ASP A 129 10.87 -2.51 -5.98
C ASP A 129 9.84 -2.46 -4.84
N VAL A 130 9.93 -1.46 -3.96
CA VAL A 130 8.91 -1.20 -2.93
C VAL A 130 7.57 -0.85 -3.56
N VAL A 131 7.56 0.02 -4.58
CA VAL A 131 6.33 0.39 -5.31
C VAL A 131 5.69 -0.84 -5.96
N ALA A 132 6.50 -1.67 -6.65
CA ALA A 132 6.02 -2.91 -7.26
C ALA A 132 5.48 -3.90 -6.21
N THR A 133 6.16 -4.02 -5.07
CA THR A 133 5.73 -4.89 -3.97
C THR A 133 4.43 -4.41 -3.34
N ALA A 134 4.28 -3.09 -3.15
CA ALA A 134 3.06 -2.48 -2.64
C ALA A 134 1.88 -2.67 -3.60
N ASP A 135 2.10 -2.51 -4.91
CA ASP A 135 1.08 -2.74 -5.93
C ASP A 135 0.61 -4.20 -5.96
N LYS A 136 1.56 -5.15 -5.89
CA LYS A 136 1.24 -6.58 -5.78
C LYS A 136 0.38 -6.86 -4.55
N PHE A 137 0.78 -6.34 -3.39
CA PHE A 137 0.02 -6.55 -2.15
C PHE A 137 -1.36 -5.91 -2.21
N ARG A 138 -1.47 -4.70 -2.76
CA ARG A 138 -2.75 -4.02 -2.95
C ARG A 138 -3.72 -4.86 -3.77
N LYS A 139 -3.28 -5.36 -4.92
CA LYS A 139 -4.06 -6.25 -5.79
C LYS A 139 -4.49 -7.54 -5.08
N THR A 140 -3.60 -8.11 -4.26
CA THR A 140 -3.93 -9.27 -3.44
C THR A 140 -5.05 -8.97 -2.45
N LEU A 141 -5.03 -7.81 -1.78
CA LEU A 141 -6.10 -7.40 -0.85
C LEU A 141 -7.41 -7.07 -1.56
N GLU A 142 -7.35 -6.43 -2.74
CA GLU A 142 -8.51 -6.17 -3.59
C GLU A 142 -9.20 -7.48 -4.01
N PHE A 143 -8.41 -8.50 -4.36
CA PHE A 143 -8.91 -9.85 -4.65
C PHE A 143 -9.60 -10.45 -3.43
N VAL A 144 -8.94 -10.46 -2.25
CA VAL A 144 -9.56 -10.97 -1.00
C VAL A 144 -10.88 -10.27 -0.71
N LEU A 145 -10.90 -8.93 -0.77
CA LEU A 145 -12.11 -8.14 -0.55
C LEU A 145 -13.23 -8.45 -1.56
N THR A 146 -12.87 -8.84 -2.77
CA THR A 146 -13.84 -9.25 -3.79
C THR A 146 -14.43 -10.63 -3.45
N GLU A 147 -13.60 -11.58 -3.02
CA GLU A 147 -14.07 -12.91 -2.64
C GLU A 147 -14.95 -12.87 -1.38
N VAL A 148 -14.54 -12.17 -0.32
CA VAL A 148 -15.36 -12.08 0.90
C VAL A 148 -16.69 -11.35 0.70
N LYS A 149 -16.79 -10.45 -0.29
CA LYS A 149 -18.05 -9.80 -0.67
C LYS A 149 -19.01 -10.77 -1.36
N LYS A 150 -18.49 -11.75 -2.13
CA LYS A 150 -19.35 -12.78 -2.74
C LYS A 150 -20.00 -13.67 -1.68
N GLU A 151 -19.39 -13.73 -0.50
CA GLU A 151 -19.88 -14.49 0.66
C GLU A 151 -20.70 -13.64 1.65
N ASP A 152 -21.06 -12.39 1.29
CA ASP A 152 -21.79 -11.43 2.15
C ASP A 152 -21.12 -11.19 3.52
N LEU A 153 -19.79 -11.34 3.60
CA LEU A 153 -19.01 -11.07 4.82
C LEU A 153 -18.64 -9.58 4.95
N CYS A 154 -18.80 -8.82 3.86
CA CYS A 154 -18.69 -7.37 3.76
C CYS A 154 -19.96 -6.81 3.10
#